data_AF-A0A3S9ACA0-F1
#
_entry.id   AF-A0A3S9ACA0-F1
#
_cell.length_a   1.000
_cell.length_b   1.000
_cell.length_c   1.000
_cell.angle_alpha   90.00
_cell.angle_beta   90.00
_cell.angle_gamma   90.00
#
_symmetry.space_group_name_H-M   'P 1'
#
loop_
_entity.id
_entity.type
_entity.pdbx_description
1 polymer ?
#
loop_
_entity_poly.entity_id
_entity_poly.type
_entity_poly.pdbx_seq_one_letter_code
_entity_poly.pdbx_strand_id
1 'polypeptide(L)' 'MNKHDQSRKDALIKTLIKAKEQAETAKLYLSVNNRDTEDIAAASVALEYVEHALEQLGALVPAAM' A
#
# COMPACT_ATOMS: atom_id res chain seq x y z
N MET A 1 -10.99 22.15 3.18
CA MET A 1 -10.41 21.62 1.93
C MET A 1 -11.39 21.91 0.80
N ASN A 2 -10.96 22.50 -0.32
CA ASN A 2 -11.90 22.78 -1.41
C ASN A 2 -12.24 21.48 -2.18
N LYS A 3 -13.23 21.52 -3.07
CA LYS A 3 -13.67 20.34 -3.84
C LYS A 3 -12.54 19.72 -4.68
N HIS A 4 -11.63 20.53 -5.21
CA HIS A 4 -10.48 20.06 -6.01
C HIS A 4 -9.43 19.39 -5.13
N ASP A 5 -9.15 19.93 -3.95
CA ASP A 5 -8.21 19.36 -2.99
C ASP A 5 -8.72 18.02 -2.46
N GLN A 6 -10.02 17.92 -2.16
CA GLN A 6 -10.64 16.64 -1.76
C GLN A 6 -10.54 15.61 -2.89
N SER A 7 -10.88 15.99 -4.12
CA SER A 7 -10.78 15.10 -5.27
C SER A 7 -9.34 14.62 -5.51
N ARG A 8 -8.34 15.45 -5.26
CA ARG A 8 -6.92 15.07 -5.36
C ARG A 8 -6.52 14.10 -4.24
N LYS A 9 -6.95 14.36 -3.00
CA LYS A 9 -6.75 13.44 -1.88
C LYS A 9 -7.38 12.08 -2.15
N ASP A 10 -8.62 12.05 -2.65
CA ASP A 10 -9.33 10.80 -2.96
C ASP A 10 -8.63 10.03 -4.09
N ALA A 11 -8.13 10.72 -5.12
CA ALA A 11 -7.37 10.10 -6.20
C ALA A 11 -6.03 9.51 -5.71
N LEU A 12 -5.35 10.20 -4.80
CA LEU A 12 -4.14 9.70 -4.15
C LEU A 12 -4.43 8.44 -3.34
N ILE A 13 -5.47 8.45 -2.51
CA ILE A 13 -5.90 7.29 -1.71
C ILE A 13 -6.19 6.08 -2.63
N LYS A 14 -6.96 6.27 -3.70
CA LYS A 14 -7.27 5.17 -4.65
C LYS A 14 -6.02 4.59 -5.29
N THR A 15 -5.04 5.43 -5.62
CA THR A 15 -3.77 4.99 -6.19
C THR A 15 -2.96 4.18 -5.18
N LEU A 16 -2.89 4.64 -3.93
CA LEU A 16 -2.19 3.94 -2.86
C LEU A 16 -2.84 2.60 -2.50
N ILE A 17 -4.16 2.50 -2.51
CA ILE A 17 -4.87 1.21 -2.31
C ILE A 17 -4.45 0.20 -3.39
N LYS A 18 -4.41 0.60 -4.66
CA LYS A 18 -3.94 -0.29 -5.74
C LYS A 18 -2.47 -0.66 -5.59
N ALA A 19 -1.63 0.29 -5.16
CA ALA A 19 -0.22 0.01 -4.89
C ALA A 19 -0.05 -1.00 -3.74
N LYS A 20 -0.90 -0.92 -2.71
CA LYS A 20 -0.94 -1.89 -1.61
C LYS A 20 -1.23 -3.29 -2.13
N GLU A 21 -2.32 -3.46 -2.88
CA GLU A 21 -2.71 -4.75 -3.47
C GLU A 21 -1.60 -5.34 -4.35
N GLN A 22 -0.91 -4.50 -5.13
CA GLN A 22 0.22 -4.90 -5.95
C GLN A 22 1.44 -5.34 -5.12
N ALA A 23 1.75 -4.60 -4.05
CA ALA A 23 2.87 -4.94 -3.16
C ALA A 23 2.59 -6.23 -2.36
N GLU A 24 1.37 -6.43 -1.88
CA GLU A 24 0.92 -7.68 -1.25
C GLU A 24 1.07 -8.86 -2.20
N THR A 25 0.59 -8.69 -3.44
CA THR A 25 0.68 -9.70 -4.49
C THR A 25 2.14 -10.02 -4.82
N ALA A 26 2.98 -9.00 -5.03
CA ALA A 26 4.40 -9.18 -5.32
C ALA A 26 5.11 -9.93 -4.18
N LYS A 27 4.91 -9.52 -2.93
CA LYS A 27 5.48 -10.18 -1.75
C LYS A 27 5.03 -11.63 -1.66
N LEU A 28 3.75 -11.93 -1.87
CA LEU A 28 3.22 -13.29 -1.87
C LEU A 28 3.90 -14.15 -2.95
N TYR A 29 3.93 -13.67 -4.20
CA TYR A 29 4.54 -14.41 -5.30
C TYR A 29 6.04 -14.66 -5.07
N LEU A 30 6.78 -13.65 -4.62
CA LEU A 30 8.21 -13.79 -4.33
C LEU A 30 8.47 -14.78 -3.18
N SER A 31 7.65 -14.73 -2.13
CA SER A 31 7.76 -15.64 -0.98
C SER A 31 7.43 -17.09 -1.35
N VAL A 32 6.37 -17.32 -2.13
CA VAL A 32 5.95 -18.68 -2.54
C VAL A 32 6.95 -19.31 -3.50
N ASN A 33 7.59 -18.52 -4.37
CA ASN A 33 8.55 -19.01 -5.36
C ASN A 33 9.99 -19.07 -4.83
N ASN A 34 10.22 -18.82 -3.53
CA ASN A 34 11.53 -18.82 -2.87
C ASN A 34 12.57 -17.97 -3.64
N ARG A 35 12.12 -16.80 -4.11
CA ARG A 35 12.94 -15.85 -4.86
C ARG A 35 13.93 -15.13 -3.94
N ASP A 36 14.78 -14.30 -4.54
CA ASP A 36 15.82 -13.56 -3.83
C ASP A 36 15.26 -12.87 -2.58
N THR A 37 15.94 -13.08 -1.46
CA THR A 37 15.60 -12.46 -0.17
C THR A 37 15.59 -10.93 -0.26
N GLU A 38 16.41 -10.36 -1.14
CA GLU A 38 16.44 -8.90 -1.37
C GLU A 38 15.14 -8.41 -2.03
N ASP A 39 14.62 -9.13 -3.01
CA ASP A 39 13.35 -8.77 -3.68
C ASP A 39 12.16 -8.89 -2.72
N ILE A 40 12.14 -9.92 -1.87
CA ILE A 40 11.10 -10.10 -0.85
C ILE A 40 11.16 -8.96 0.18
N ALA A 41 12.37 -8.56 0.59
CA ALA A 41 12.56 -7.43 1.50
C ALA A 41 12.11 -6.11 0.86
N ALA A 42 12.47 -5.86 -0.41
CA ALA A 42 12.05 -4.67 -1.14
C ALA A 42 10.51 -4.59 -1.28
N ALA A 43 9.85 -5.70 -1.61
CA ALA A 43 8.39 -5.76 -1.68
C ALA A 43 7.73 -5.55 -0.30
N SER A 44 8.36 -6.04 0.77
CA SER A 44 7.88 -5.83 2.14
C SER A 44 7.98 -4.38 2.58
N VAL A 45 9.11 -3.72 2.31
CA VAL A 45 9.32 -2.28 2.62
C VAL A 45 8.36 -1.40 1.83
N ALA A 46 8.15 -1.72 0.54
CA ALA A 46 7.19 -1.00 -0.29
C ALA A 46 5.77 -1.10 0.27
N LEU A 47 5.35 -2.29 0.71
CA LEU A 47 4.05 -2.50 1.35
C LEU A 47 3.91 -1.66 2.63
N GLU A 48 4.89 -1.72 3.52
CA GLU A 48 4.89 -0.97 4.80
C GLU A 48 4.75 0.54 4.57
N TYR A 49 5.48 1.12 3.62
CA TYR A 49 5.36 2.56 3.32
C TYR A 49 4.02 2.94 2.72
N VAL A 50 3.43 2.08 1.88
CA VAL A 50 2.08 2.34 1.34
C VAL A 50 1.04 2.28 2.45
N GLU A 51 1.15 1.32 3.37
CA GLU A 51 0.27 1.22 4.53
C GLU A 51 0.39 2.46 5.42
N HIS A 52 1.59 2.86 5.81
CA HIS A 52 1.79 4.09 6.57
C HIS A 52 1.21 5.32 5.86
N ALA A 53 1.39 5.47 4.55
CA ALA A 53 0.81 6.58 3.80
C ALA A 53 -0.73 6.57 3.85
N LEU A 54 -1.37 5.40 3.72
CA LEU A 54 -2.82 5.25 3.82
C LEU A 54 -3.33 5.57 5.23
N GLU A 55 -2.61 5.16 6.26
CA GLU A 55 -2.93 5.45 7.67
C GLU A 55 -2.94 6.95 7.92
N GLN A 56 -1.86 7.64 7.52
CA GLN A 56 -1.74 9.11 7.66
C GLN A 56 -2.82 9.87 6.89
N LEU A 57 -3.34 9.30 5.80
CA LEU A 57 -4.44 9.88 5.03
C LEU A 57 -5.83 9.58 5.63
N GLY A 58 -5.92 8.72 6.64
CA GLY A 58 -7.16 8.26 7.27
C GLY A 58 -7.91 7.22 6.42
N ALA A 59 -7.20 6.47 5.57
CA ALA A 59 -7.75 5.52 4.61
C ALA A 59 -7.53 4.05 4.97
N LEU A 60 -6.70 3.76 5.98
CA LEU A 60 -6.68 2.45 6.62
C LEU A 60 -7.79 2.39 7.66
N VAL A 61 -8.77 1.53 7.43
CA VAL A 61 -9.72 1.13 8.47
C VAL A 61 -8.93 0.30 9.48
N PRO A 62 -8.98 0.60 10.80
CA PRO A 62 -8.43 -0.31 11.80
C PRO A 62 -9.04 -1.67 11.53
N ALA A 63 -8.23 -2.71 11.34
CA ALA A 63 -8.75 -4.07 11.28
C ALA A 63 -9.67 -4.23 12.49
N ALA A 64 -10.95 -4.53 12.22
CA ALA A 64 -12.00 -4.55 13.24
C ALA A 64 -11.51 -5.32 14.47
N MET A 65 -11.62 -4.68 15.63
CA MET A 65 -11.39 -5.30 16.95
C MET A 65 -12.31 -6.49 17.16
#